data_AF-A0A1E5T9R8-F1
#
_entry.id   AF-A0A1E5T9R8-F1
#
_cell.length_a   1.000
_cell.length_b   1.000
_cell.length_c   1.000
_cell.angle_alpha   90.00
_cell.angle_beta   90.00
_cell.angle_gamma   90.00
#
_symmetry.space_group_name_H-M   'P 1'
#
loop_
_entity.id
_entity.type
_entity.pdbx_description
1 polymer ?
#
loop_
_entity_poly.entity_id
_entity_poly.type
_entity_poly.pdbx_seq_one_letter_code
_entity_poly.pdbx_strand_id
1 'polypeptide(L)'
;MGKISIINYPNQTLEVTFPRVTDVITIDIYDDVEGLTLTNKSNNYGFSTGVSDNEKKLSSLIQETGYFEIEIHTNSGGIYTKEIEILFLDTTIIFNKINYDFEIKRVNEECQKIENDGTNLLSTSFISTDIVKLQFRELKNYDLLKDGFSFDDIIWETKGLTENDGTVDLEESGDNAIHSFTPNPINRPTERPVRTRNLAISYKTSITIIGLKKEFTLEQDQVDILRQEYVDFGITFQPQRSNVYRDNGAWNVGNYDYIVTESDDNHFQTIYDAIVSNWEAKGYTDGITVSSAYRNPRRNPGVINSRHLRGLALDIYPQGVITLQRWLDLRTSGNEVTEVNGVNAHCDRSGTFVDDNCSLANHIHVQW
;
A
#
# COMPACT_ATOMS: atom_id res chain seq x y z
N MET A 1 -23.03 33.79 -33.24
CA MET A 1 -22.23 34.19 -34.41
C MET A 1 -23.13 34.92 -35.40
N GLY A 2 -22.94 36.23 -35.62
CA GLY A 2 -23.73 37.00 -36.59
C GLY A 2 -23.14 36.90 -38.00
N LYS A 3 -23.97 36.73 -39.02
CA LYS A 3 -23.57 36.89 -40.44
C LYS A 3 -23.73 38.35 -40.84
N ILE A 4 -22.67 38.94 -41.38
CA ILE A 4 -22.71 40.24 -42.06
C ILE A 4 -22.80 39.97 -43.55
N SER A 5 -23.84 40.46 -44.20
CA SER A 5 -23.96 40.46 -45.66
C SER A 5 -23.53 41.82 -46.20
N ILE A 6 -22.52 41.84 -47.07
CA ILE A 6 -22.02 43.05 -47.71
C ILE A 6 -22.63 43.15 -49.11
N ILE A 7 -23.35 44.25 -49.39
CA ILE A 7 -23.85 44.57 -50.73
C ILE A 7 -22.86 45.56 -51.36
N ASN A 8 -22.26 45.18 -52.48
CA ASN A 8 -21.25 45.97 -53.16
C ASN A 8 -21.89 47.12 -53.96
N TYR A 9 -21.53 48.36 -53.66
CA TYR A 9 -21.80 49.53 -54.50
C TYR A 9 -20.50 49.98 -55.16
N PRO A 10 -20.37 49.92 -56.50
CA PRO A 10 -19.07 50.00 -57.19
C PRO A 10 -18.33 51.34 -57.09
N ASN A 11 -18.92 52.37 -56.47
CA ASN A 11 -18.37 53.72 -56.38
C ASN A 11 -18.25 54.26 -54.94
N GLN A 12 -18.30 53.39 -53.92
CA GLN A 12 -18.12 53.79 -52.52
C GLN A 12 -17.06 52.91 -51.84
N THR A 13 -16.10 53.55 -51.17
CA THR A 13 -15.19 52.86 -50.23
C THR A 13 -15.95 52.60 -48.93
N LEU A 14 -16.14 51.33 -48.58
CA LEU A 14 -16.72 50.94 -47.30
C LEU A 14 -15.57 50.69 -46.30
N GLU A 15 -15.36 51.60 -45.37
CA GLU A 15 -14.53 51.32 -44.20
C GLU A 15 -15.36 50.51 -43.19
N VAL A 16 -15.02 49.23 -43.03
CA VAL A 16 -15.61 48.37 -42.01
C VAL A 16 -14.61 48.24 -40.87
N THR A 17 -14.89 48.92 -39.75
CA THR A 17 -14.19 48.66 -38.50
C THR A 17 -14.79 47.40 -37.89
N PHE A 18 -14.10 46.27 -38.02
CA PHE A 18 -14.47 45.08 -37.25
C PHE A 18 -14.31 45.38 -35.76
N PRO A 19 -15.26 44.98 -34.89
CA PRO A 19 -15.02 45.04 -33.46
C PRO A 19 -13.75 44.25 -33.14
N ARG A 20 -12.95 44.73 -32.17
CA ARG A 20 -11.78 43.98 -31.68
C ARG A 20 -12.21 42.54 -31.41
N VAL A 21 -11.65 41.60 -32.16
CA VAL A 21 -11.93 40.19 -31.99
C VAL A 21 -11.12 39.77 -30.78
N THR A 22 -11.75 39.77 -29.61
CA THR A 22 -11.15 39.21 -28.40
C THR A 22 -11.05 37.71 -28.61
N ASP A 23 -9.83 37.19 -28.54
CA ASP A 23 -9.60 35.76 -28.50
C ASP A 23 -9.96 35.22 -27.10
N VAL A 24 -10.60 34.06 -27.05
CA VAL A 24 -11.05 33.46 -25.80
C VAL A 24 -10.57 32.01 -25.76
N ILE A 25 -9.73 31.71 -24.79
CA ILE A 25 -9.26 30.35 -24.51
C ILE A 25 -9.98 29.86 -23.27
N THR A 26 -10.79 28.82 -23.41
CA THR A 26 -11.41 28.15 -22.26
C THR A 26 -10.57 26.96 -21.83
N ILE A 27 -10.25 26.89 -20.54
CA ILE A 27 -9.53 25.79 -19.93
C ILE A 27 -10.43 25.17 -18.86
N ASP A 28 -10.78 23.91 -19.07
CA ASP A 28 -11.50 23.11 -18.10
C ASP A 28 -10.56 22.67 -16.97
N ILE A 29 -11.01 22.80 -15.72
CA ILE A 29 -10.22 22.45 -14.52
C ILE A 29 -11.11 21.85 -13.43
N TYR A 30 -10.60 20.89 -12.67
CA TYR A 30 -11.37 20.20 -11.60
C TYR A 30 -11.24 20.82 -10.22
N ASP A 31 -10.58 21.97 -10.12
CA ASP A 31 -10.33 22.65 -8.86
C ASP A 31 -10.35 24.17 -9.04
N ASP A 32 -10.39 24.90 -7.93
CA ASP A 32 -10.26 26.35 -7.94
C ASP A 32 -8.82 26.74 -8.30
N VAL A 33 -8.67 27.73 -9.19
CA VAL A 33 -7.37 28.25 -9.62
C VAL A 33 -6.88 29.27 -8.61
N GLU A 34 -5.67 29.06 -8.08
CA GLU A 34 -4.99 30.02 -7.19
C GLU A 34 -4.12 30.98 -8.01
N GLY A 35 -3.44 30.44 -9.02
CA GLY A 35 -2.51 31.20 -9.83
C GLY A 35 -2.25 30.55 -11.18
N LEU A 36 -1.68 31.35 -12.08
CA LEU A 36 -1.18 30.88 -13.37
C LEU A 36 0.20 31.46 -13.63
N THR A 37 1.01 30.67 -14.33
CA THR A 37 2.28 31.07 -14.93
C THR A 37 2.18 30.82 -16.43
N LEU A 38 2.68 31.76 -17.22
CA LEU A 38 2.71 31.66 -18.69
C LEU A 38 4.14 31.90 -19.15
N THR A 39 4.69 30.95 -19.91
CA THR A 39 6.06 30.97 -20.41
C THR A 39 6.06 30.86 -21.93
N ASN A 40 6.59 31.86 -22.64
CA ASN A 40 6.71 31.80 -24.09
C ASN A 40 7.81 30.82 -24.49
N LYS A 41 7.48 29.80 -25.30
CA LYS A 41 8.44 28.75 -25.70
C LYS A 41 9.52 29.22 -26.65
N SER A 42 9.31 30.34 -27.35
CA SER A 42 10.27 30.86 -28.34
C SER A 42 11.44 31.63 -27.71
N ASN A 43 11.22 32.24 -26.54
CA ASN A 43 12.22 33.10 -25.88
C ASN A 43 12.38 32.86 -24.37
N ASN A 44 11.65 31.88 -23.80
CA ASN A 44 11.64 31.53 -22.38
C ASN A 44 11.33 32.69 -21.42
N TYR A 45 10.65 33.74 -21.91
CA TYR A 45 10.15 34.80 -21.06
C TYR A 45 8.80 34.37 -20.45
N GLY A 46 8.65 34.51 -19.15
CA GLY A 46 7.42 34.15 -18.47
C GLY A 46 6.98 35.15 -17.40
N PHE A 47 5.71 35.07 -17.04
CA PHE A 47 5.11 35.84 -15.95
C PHE A 47 4.21 34.95 -15.12
N SER A 48 4.02 35.34 -13.86
CA SER A 48 3.11 34.66 -12.93
C SER A 48 2.14 35.66 -12.33
N THR A 49 0.91 35.23 -12.12
CA THR A 49 -0.15 36.05 -11.52
C THR A 49 -1.13 35.18 -10.76
N GLY A 50 -1.66 35.72 -9.65
CA GLY A 50 -2.85 35.14 -9.02
C GLY A 50 -4.07 35.25 -9.92
N VAL A 51 -5.04 34.37 -9.69
CA VAL A 51 -6.34 34.32 -10.35
C VAL A 51 -7.41 34.41 -9.27
N SER A 52 -8.14 35.53 -9.24
CA SER A 52 -9.14 35.81 -8.20
C SER A 52 -10.58 35.43 -8.60
N ASP A 53 -10.75 35.11 -9.87
CA ASP A 53 -11.99 34.97 -10.61
C ASP A 53 -11.78 33.97 -11.74
N ASN A 54 -12.87 33.49 -12.35
CA ASN A 54 -12.81 32.45 -13.38
C ASN A 54 -12.28 32.94 -14.74
N GLU A 55 -11.68 34.14 -14.81
CA GLU A 55 -11.13 34.69 -16.04
C GLU A 55 -9.82 35.44 -15.81
N LYS A 56 -8.94 35.46 -16.81
CA LYS A 56 -7.75 36.31 -16.83
C LYS A 56 -7.52 36.92 -18.19
N LYS A 57 -7.45 38.26 -18.23
CA LYS A 57 -7.03 39.01 -19.42
C LYS A 57 -5.52 39.04 -19.53
N LEU A 58 -4.99 38.68 -20.70
CA LEU A 58 -3.55 38.58 -20.92
C LEU A 58 -2.91 39.88 -21.41
N SER A 59 -3.69 40.86 -21.85
CA SER A 59 -3.18 42.10 -22.48
C SER A 59 -2.24 42.94 -21.61
N SER A 60 -2.27 42.78 -20.28
CA SER A 60 -1.33 43.43 -19.37
C SER A 60 -0.11 42.57 -19.02
N LEU A 61 -0.06 41.34 -19.51
CA LEU A 61 0.88 40.30 -19.07
C LEU A 61 1.81 39.81 -20.19
N ILE A 62 1.29 39.72 -21.42
CA ILE A 62 2.09 39.38 -22.61
C ILE A 62 2.37 40.61 -23.46
N GLN A 63 3.54 40.61 -24.12
CA GLN A 63 3.93 41.65 -25.07
C GLN A 63 3.94 41.14 -26.52
N GLU A 64 3.75 39.84 -26.73
CA GLU A 64 3.79 39.18 -28.03
C GLU A 64 2.83 37.99 -28.09
N THR A 65 2.49 37.57 -29.31
CA THR A 65 1.67 36.40 -29.61
C THR A 65 2.57 35.19 -29.94
N GLY A 66 2.01 33.98 -29.95
CA GLY A 66 2.77 32.76 -30.27
C GLY A 66 2.41 31.57 -29.38
N TYR A 67 3.35 30.62 -29.28
CA TYR A 67 3.19 29.40 -28.47
C TYR A 67 3.69 29.62 -27.03
N PHE A 68 2.81 29.36 -26.08
CA PHE A 68 3.08 29.47 -24.66
C PHE A 68 2.84 28.12 -23.97
N GLU A 69 3.62 27.87 -22.93
CA GLU A 69 3.29 26.90 -21.90
C GLU A 69 2.56 27.64 -20.78
N ILE A 70 1.34 27.20 -20.47
CA ILE A 70 0.61 27.67 -19.29
C ILE A 70 0.76 26.62 -18.18
N GLU A 71 1.14 27.06 -17.00
CA GLU A 71 1.16 26.28 -15.76
C GLU A 71 0.11 26.87 -14.82
N ILE A 72 -0.87 26.07 -14.41
CA ILE A 72 -1.98 26.48 -13.55
C ILE A 72 -1.80 25.83 -12.19
N HIS A 73 -1.72 26.65 -11.14
CA HIS A 73 -1.67 26.21 -9.76
C HIS A 73 -3.07 26.26 -9.16
N THR A 74 -3.48 25.17 -8.52
CA THR A 74 -4.82 25.04 -7.93
C THR A 74 -4.79 25.08 -6.40
N ASN A 75 -5.93 25.35 -5.80
CA ASN A 75 -6.08 25.41 -4.34
C ASN A 75 -5.75 24.07 -3.63
N SER A 76 -5.91 22.93 -4.30
CA SER A 76 -5.48 21.62 -3.78
C SER A 76 -3.97 21.38 -3.88
N GLY A 77 -3.21 22.32 -4.45
CA GLY A 77 -1.77 22.19 -4.69
C GLY A 77 -1.44 21.31 -5.89
N GLY A 78 -2.40 21.09 -6.80
CA GLY A 78 -2.14 20.48 -8.10
C GLY A 78 -1.56 21.48 -9.08
N ILE A 79 -0.80 20.97 -10.05
CA ILE A 79 -0.22 21.75 -11.14
C ILE A 79 -0.72 21.14 -12.45
N TYR A 80 -1.31 21.96 -13.30
CA TYR A 80 -1.73 21.57 -14.65
C TYR A 80 -0.94 22.37 -15.68
N THR A 81 -0.27 21.67 -16.60
CA THR A 81 0.53 22.30 -17.64
C THR A 81 -0.05 22.01 -19.01
N LYS A 82 -0.15 23.02 -19.88
CA LYS A 82 -0.64 22.86 -21.24
C LYS A 82 0.08 23.79 -22.21
N GLU A 83 0.26 23.35 -23.45
CA GLU A 83 0.65 24.24 -24.54
C GLU A 83 -0.58 24.94 -25.12
N ILE A 84 -0.50 26.25 -25.28
CA ILE A 84 -1.53 27.08 -25.91
C ILE A 84 -0.91 27.98 -26.98
N GLU A 85 -1.68 28.26 -28.03
CA GLU A 85 -1.32 29.27 -29.02
C GLU A 85 -2.16 30.52 -28.77
N ILE A 86 -1.48 31.65 -28.55
CA ILE A 86 -2.11 32.95 -28.37
C ILE A 86 -2.03 33.70 -29.69
N LEU A 87 -3.19 33.96 -30.31
CA LEU A 87 -3.26 34.62 -31.61
C LEU A 87 -3.38 36.14 -31.51
N PHE A 88 -3.86 36.65 -30.37
CA PHE A 88 -4.11 38.08 -30.17
C PHE A 88 -3.62 38.56 -28.79
N LEU A 89 -3.16 39.81 -28.68
CA LEU A 89 -2.70 40.34 -27.39
C LEU A 89 -3.84 40.59 -26.40
N ASP A 90 -5.08 40.70 -26.87
CA ASP A 90 -6.26 40.88 -26.04
C ASP A 90 -6.94 39.56 -25.65
N THR A 91 -6.25 38.42 -25.79
CA THR A 91 -6.76 37.11 -25.36
C THR A 91 -7.19 37.12 -23.89
N THR A 92 -8.35 36.53 -23.63
CA THR A 92 -8.85 36.22 -22.29
C THR A 92 -8.85 34.71 -22.08
N ILE A 93 -8.24 34.25 -21.00
CA ILE A 93 -8.36 32.86 -20.56
C ILE A 93 -9.55 32.77 -19.61
N ILE A 94 -10.41 31.78 -19.80
CA ILE A 94 -11.53 31.47 -18.91
C ILE A 94 -11.29 30.10 -18.30
N PHE A 95 -11.29 30.03 -16.97
CA PHE A 95 -11.19 28.78 -16.21
C PHE A 95 -12.59 28.26 -15.92
N ASN A 96 -12.95 27.17 -16.56
CA ASN A 96 -14.24 26.53 -16.35
C ASN A 96 -14.08 25.42 -15.32
N LYS A 97 -14.53 25.68 -14.08
CA LYS A 97 -14.51 24.67 -13.02
C LYS A 97 -15.55 23.60 -13.29
N ILE A 98 -15.10 22.35 -13.46
CA ILE A 98 -15.98 21.19 -13.61
C ILE A 98 -16.13 20.50 -12.25
N ASN A 99 -17.36 20.19 -11.87
CA ASN A 99 -17.64 19.34 -10.71
C ASN A 99 -17.48 17.87 -11.11
N TYR A 100 -16.41 17.23 -10.64
CA TYR A 100 -16.05 15.88 -11.04
C TYR A 100 -15.81 14.98 -9.82
N ASP A 101 -16.40 13.79 -9.83
CA ASP A 101 -16.24 12.77 -8.80
C ASP A 101 -15.50 11.56 -9.38
N PHE A 102 -14.54 11.00 -8.63
CA PHE A 102 -13.82 9.78 -9.04
C PHE A 102 -13.55 8.84 -7.86
N GLU A 103 -13.25 7.59 -8.17
CA GLU A 103 -12.86 6.57 -7.19
C GLU A 103 -11.45 6.05 -7.48
N ILE A 104 -10.68 5.77 -6.43
CA ILE A 104 -9.40 5.06 -6.51
C ILE A 104 -9.60 3.64 -5.98
N LYS A 105 -9.14 2.62 -6.71
CA LYS A 105 -9.31 1.19 -6.37
C LYS A 105 -8.00 0.41 -6.51
N ARG A 106 -7.87 -0.73 -5.81
CA ARG A 106 -6.76 -1.68 -6.06
C ARG A 106 -7.11 -2.60 -7.22
N VAL A 107 -6.12 -2.99 -8.03
CA VAL A 107 -6.31 -3.82 -9.25
C VAL A 107 -6.42 -5.33 -8.95
N ASN A 108 -5.82 -5.84 -7.86
CA ASN A 108 -5.50 -7.27 -7.74
C ASN A 108 -6.26 -8.11 -6.67
N GLU A 109 -6.99 -7.54 -5.71
CA GLU A 109 -7.83 -8.27 -4.72
C GLU A 109 -9.01 -7.39 -4.23
N GLU A 110 -9.99 -7.96 -3.48
CA GLU A 110 -11.34 -7.42 -3.22
C GLU A 110 -11.42 -5.88 -3.05
N CYS A 111 -12.38 -5.30 -3.79
CA CYS A 111 -12.63 -3.87 -3.90
C CYS A 111 -12.97 -3.26 -2.53
N GLN A 112 -12.08 -2.46 -1.95
CA GLN A 112 -12.50 -1.48 -0.95
C GLN A 112 -12.97 -0.21 -1.66
N LYS A 113 -14.25 0.11 -1.49
CA LYS A 113 -14.81 1.38 -1.92
C LYS A 113 -14.38 2.44 -0.91
N ILE A 114 -13.81 3.55 -1.39
CA ILE A 114 -13.58 4.72 -0.55
C ILE A 114 -14.93 5.41 -0.39
N GLU A 115 -15.59 5.19 0.75
CA GLU A 115 -16.74 5.98 1.15
C GLU A 115 -16.31 6.92 2.28
N ASN A 116 -16.34 8.22 1.98
CA ASN A 116 -16.13 9.38 2.84
C ASN A 116 -14.75 10.05 2.83
N ASP A 117 -14.87 11.31 2.44
CA ASP A 117 -14.00 12.48 2.39
C ASP A 117 -13.34 12.84 3.75
N GLY A 118 -13.52 12.02 4.79
CA GLY A 118 -13.11 12.29 6.17
C GLY A 118 -11.93 11.45 6.67
N THR A 119 -11.62 10.31 6.03
CA THR A 119 -10.45 9.49 6.38
C THR A 119 -9.70 9.11 5.12
N ASN A 120 -8.63 9.85 4.84
CA ASN A 120 -7.67 9.61 3.76
C ASN A 120 -6.81 8.35 4.02
N LEU A 121 -7.41 7.26 4.46
CA LEU A 121 -6.74 5.98 4.75
C LEU A 121 -7.29 4.93 3.79
N LEU A 122 -6.42 4.45 2.90
CA LEU A 122 -6.69 3.28 2.09
C LEU A 122 -6.14 2.07 2.85
N SER A 123 -7.02 1.29 3.48
CA SER A 123 -6.62 0.01 4.05
C SER A 123 -6.22 -0.90 2.90
N THR A 124 -4.91 -1.07 2.75
CA THR A 124 -4.32 -1.87 1.68
C THR A 124 -3.39 -2.86 2.35
N SER A 125 -3.57 -4.15 2.03
CA SER A 125 -2.57 -5.13 2.42
C SER A 125 -1.30 -4.93 1.63
N PHE A 126 -0.19 -4.64 2.30
CA PHE A 126 1.12 -4.61 1.65
C PHE A 126 2.27 -4.95 2.61
N ILE A 127 3.28 -5.60 2.05
CA ILE A 127 4.64 -5.69 2.58
C ILE A 127 5.64 -5.23 1.50
N SER A 128 6.91 -5.08 1.84
CA SER A 128 7.95 -4.57 0.94
C SER A 128 8.33 -5.53 -0.20
N THR A 129 7.71 -6.71 -0.27
CA THR A 129 7.82 -7.62 -1.41
C THR A 129 6.57 -7.61 -2.29
N ASP A 130 5.52 -6.90 -1.89
CA ASP A 130 4.26 -6.84 -2.63
C ASP A 130 4.31 -5.70 -3.66
N ILE A 131 3.77 -5.95 -4.85
CA ILE A 131 3.48 -4.87 -5.81
C ILE A 131 2.12 -4.26 -5.44
N VAL A 132 2.13 -2.99 -5.07
CA VAL A 132 0.92 -2.20 -4.82
C VAL A 132 0.46 -1.63 -6.15
N LYS A 133 -0.80 -1.91 -6.54
CA LYS A 133 -1.42 -1.39 -7.76
C LYS A 133 -2.67 -0.60 -7.42
N LEU A 134 -2.65 0.69 -7.71
CA LEU A 134 -3.76 1.61 -7.54
C LEU A 134 -4.28 2.00 -8.92
N GLN A 135 -5.59 2.06 -9.05
CA GLN A 135 -6.28 2.34 -10.30
C GLN A 135 -7.21 3.52 -10.10
N PHE A 136 -7.06 4.50 -10.97
CA PHE A 136 -8.05 5.54 -11.18
C PHE A 136 -9.29 4.95 -11.86
N ARG A 137 -10.47 5.30 -11.34
CA ARG A 137 -11.74 4.94 -11.96
C ARG A 137 -12.69 6.14 -11.98
N GLU A 138 -13.15 6.45 -13.18
CA GLU A 138 -14.23 7.40 -13.43
C GLU A 138 -15.57 6.90 -12.89
N LEU A 139 -16.33 7.79 -12.27
CA LEU A 139 -17.73 7.55 -11.90
C LEU A 139 -18.63 7.88 -13.10
N LYS A 140 -19.68 7.07 -13.30
CA LYS A 140 -20.51 6.86 -14.51
C LYS A 140 -21.08 8.10 -15.25
N ASN A 141 -20.83 9.33 -14.81
CA ASN A 141 -21.49 10.53 -15.31
C ASN A 141 -20.65 11.38 -16.28
N TYR A 142 -19.40 10.99 -16.54
CA TYR A 142 -18.52 11.70 -17.45
C TYR A 142 -17.86 10.71 -18.44
N ASP A 143 -17.37 11.22 -19.56
CA ASP A 143 -16.61 10.48 -20.56
C ASP A 143 -15.38 11.33 -20.90
N LEU A 144 -14.40 11.33 -20.00
CA LEU A 144 -13.19 12.15 -20.09
C LEU A 144 -12.53 12.07 -21.48
N LEU A 145 -12.49 10.87 -22.07
CA LEU A 145 -11.91 10.65 -23.40
C LEU A 145 -12.66 11.40 -24.51
N LYS A 146 -14.00 11.54 -24.41
CA LYS A 146 -14.78 12.35 -25.36
C LYS A 146 -14.53 13.85 -25.21
N ASP A 147 -14.16 14.30 -24.02
CA ASP A 147 -13.84 15.68 -23.73
C ASP A 147 -12.36 16.02 -24.02
N GLY A 148 -11.62 15.09 -24.64
CA GLY A 148 -10.24 15.30 -25.09
C GLY A 148 -9.19 15.16 -23.98
N PHE A 149 -9.57 14.60 -22.83
CA PHE A 149 -8.63 14.22 -21.78
C PHE A 149 -7.73 13.06 -22.24
N SER A 150 -6.43 13.17 -22.00
CA SER A 150 -5.53 12.02 -22.07
C SER A 150 -5.28 11.48 -20.68
N PHE A 151 -5.27 10.15 -20.52
CA PHE A 151 -4.76 9.55 -19.29
C PHE A 151 -3.30 9.92 -19.02
N ASP A 152 -2.57 10.37 -20.04
CA ASP A 152 -1.22 10.95 -19.90
C ASP A 152 -1.18 12.14 -18.93
N ASP A 153 -2.31 12.83 -18.72
CA ASP A 153 -2.43 13.97 -17.82
C ASP A 153 -2.60 13.56 -16.33
N ILE A 154 -2.67 12.25 -16.03
CA ILE A 154 -2.69 11.75 -14.65
C ILE A 154 -1.26 11.65 -14.13
N ILE A 155 -0.97 12.40 -13.07
CA ILE A 155 0.32 12.37 -12.38
C ILE A 155 0.14 11.67 -11.04
N TRP A 156 0.98 10.66 -10.79
CA TRP A 156 1.04 9.95 -9.51
C TRP A 156 2.34 10.26 -8.78
N GLU A 157 2.26 10.44 -7.47
CA GLU A 157 3.43 10.55 -6.60
C GLU A 157 3.23 9.67 -5.38
N THR A 158 4.24 8.88 -5.00
CA THR A 158 4.23 8.11 -3.75
C THR A 158 5.54 8.28 -3.02
N LYS A 159 5.48 8.50 -1.70
CA LYS A 159 6.65 8.63 -0.83
C LYS A 159 6.39 8.09 0.57
N GLY A 160 7.44 7.60 1.24
CA GLY A 160 7.37 7.25 2.65
C GLY A 160 6.97 8.46 3.50
N LEU A 161 6.23 8.22 4.59
CA LEU A 161 5.83 9.29 5.52
C LEU A 161 6.96 9.68 6.49
N THR A 162 7.82 8.72 6.80
CA THR A 162 8.99 8.88 7.67
C THR A 162 10.24 8.38 6.96
N GLU A 163 11.41 8.74 7.49
CA GLU A 163 12.69 8.24 6.98
C GLU A 163 12.79 6.70 7.02
N ASN A 164 12.09 6.04 7.95
CA ASN A 164 12.08 4.59 8.07
C ASN A 164 11.22 3.90 7.01
N ASP A 165 10.19 4.58 6.52
CA ASP A 165 9.30 4.07 5.47
C ASP A 165 10.01 4.01 4.11
N GLY A 166 11.10 4.77 3.96
CA GLY A 166 11.95 4.76 2.78
C GLY A 166 11.26 5.32 1.54
N THR A 167 11.57 4.70 0.40
CA THR A 167 11.08 5.10 -0.92
C THR A 167 10.14 4.04 -1.49
N VAL A 168 9.75 4.23 -2.74
CA VAL A 168 9.08 3.20 -3.53
C VAL A 168 9.84 3.02 -4.84
N ASP A 169 9.87 1.80 -5.34
CA ASP A 169 10.36 1.49 -6.66
C ASP A 169 9.16 1.51 -7.60
N LEU A 170 9.13 2.48 -8.52
CA LEU A 170 8.03 2.65 -9.47
C LEU A 170 8.11 1.56 -10.54
N GLU A 171 6.98 0.93 -10.82
CA GLU A 171 6.85 -0.03 -11.92
C GLU A 171 6.42 0.73 -13.18
N GLU A 172 7.05 0.45 -14.32
CA GLU A 172 6.61 1.01 -15.59
C GLU A 172 5.18 0.52 -15.91
N SER A 173 4.22 1.44 -16.03
CA SER A 173 2.92 1.16 -16.62
C SER A 173 2.80 1.88 -17.96
N GLY A 174 2.28 1.19 -18.97
CA GLY A 174 1.89 1.81 -20.24
C GLY A 174 0.54 2.53 -20.15
N ASP A 175 -0.03 2.65 -18.95
CA ASP A 175 -1.35 3.20 -18.66
C ASP A 175 -1.30 3.98 -17.35
N ASN A 176 -1.29 5.30 -17.44
CA ASN A 176 -1.28 6.21 -16.30
C ASN A 176 -2.57 6.15 -15.45
N ALA A 177 -3.61 5.44 -15.89
CA ALA A 177 -4.74 5.11 -15.04
C ALA A 177 -4.36 4.10 -13.93
N ILE A 178 -3.24 3.39 -14.07
CA ILE A 178 -2.74 2.44 -13.07
C ILE A 178 -1.37 2.89 -12.55
N HIS A 179 -1.32 3.20 -11.26
CA HIS A 179 -0.10 3.45 -10.52
C HIS A 179 0.38 2.18 -9.83
N SER A 180 1.57 1.73 -10.17
CA SER A 180 2.15 0.50 -9.62
C SER A 180 3.51 0.79 -8.99
N PHE A 181 3.72 0.31 -7.78
CA PHE A 181 5.00 0.48 -7.09
C PHE A 181 5.26 -0.64 -6.09
N THR A 182 6.53 -0.88 -5.82
CA THR A 182 7.02 -1.80 -4.78
C THR A 182 7.52 -0.98 -3.59
N PRO A 183 7.03 -1.21 -2.35
CA PRO A 183 7.53 -0.49 -1.18
C PRO A 183 9.00 -0.80 -0.87
N ASN A 184 9.83 0.21 -0.63
CA ASN A 184 11.27 0.07 -0.40
C ASN A 184 11.71 0.78 0.91
N PRO A 185 11.43 0.15 2.07
CA PRO A 185 11.78 0.73 3.37
C PRO A 185 13.30 0.64 3.66
N ILE A 186 13.87 1.72 4.20
CA ILE A 186 15.34 1.83 4.38
C ILE A 186 15.78 1.40 5.78
N ASN A 187 15.11 1.88 6.83
CA ASN A 187 15.52 1.66 8.22
C ASN A 187 14.46 0.83 8.97
N ARG A 188 14.35 -0.45 8.61
CA ARG A 188 13.44 -1.39 9.31
C ARG A 188 14.03 -1.74 10.68
N PRO A 189 13.38 -1.37 11.81
CA PRO A 189 14.00 -1.44 13.11
C PRO A 189 14.09 -2.88 13.63
N THR A 190 15.24 -3.54 13.45
CA THR A 190 15.54 -4.86 14.03
C THR A 190 16.05 -4.79 15.48
N GLU A 191 16.22 -3.59 16.05
CA GLU A 191 16.87 -3.38 17.37
C GLU A 191 15.94 -3.08 18.57
N ARG A 192 14.63 -2.94 18.35
CA ARG A 192 13.61 -2.85 19.42
C ARG A 192 13.63 -4.01 20.45
N PRO A 193 12.99 -3.85 21.61
CA PRO A 193 12.82 -4.97 22.55
C PRO A 193 12.14 -6.17 21.88
N VAL A 194 12.63 -7.37 22.18
CA VAL A 194 12.16 -8.67 21.64
C VAL A 194 10.65 -8.87 21.82
N ARG A 195 10.03 -8.22 22.81
CA ARG A 195 8.58 -8.34 23.11
C ARG A 195 7.70 -7.25 22.51
N THR A 196 8.26 -6.32 21.74
CA THR A 196 7.53 -5.19 21.15
C THR A 196 7.35 -5.42 19.66
N ARG A 197 6.14 -5.16 19.14
CA ARG A 197 5.84 -5.27 17.70
C ARG A 197 6.73 -4.32 16.89
N ASN A 198 7.03 -4.71 15.65
CA ASN A 198 7.63 -3.78 14.69
C ASN A 198 6.65 -2.62 14.39
N LEU A 199 7.20 -1.48 13.97
CA LEU A 199 6.37 -0.38 13.50
C LEU A 199 5.76 -0.69 12.14
N ALA A 200 4.57 -0.15 11.90
CA ALA A 200 3.97 -0.08 10.58
C ALA A 200 4.87 0.73 9.63
N ILE A 201 4.85 0.32 8.36
CA ILE A 201 5.29 1.17 7.25
C ILE A 201 4.08 1.95 6.76
N SER A 202 4.30 3.22 6.40
CA SER A 202 3.27 4.03 5.79
C SER A 202 3.77 4.87 4.61
N TYR A 203 2.96 4.95 3.56
CA TYR A 203 3.23 5.73 2.36
C TYR A 203 2.12 6.74 2.10
N LYS A 204 2.51 7.96 1.79
CA LYS A 204 1.62 8.98 1.23
C LYS A 204 1.62 8.84 -0.28
N THR A 205 0.44 8.66 -0.86
CA THR A 205 0.26 8.71 -2.31
C THR A 205 -0.63 9.88 -2.67
N SER A 206 -0.29 10.57 -3.74
CA SER A 206 -1.14 11.57 -4.35
C SER A 206 -1.37 11.30 -5.81
N ILE A 207 -2.55 11.69 -6.28
CA ILE A 207 -2.94 11.70 -7.68
C ILE A 207 -3.30 13.14 -8.05
N THR A 208 -2.81 13.61 -9.18
CA THR A 208 -3.19 14.90 -9.78
C THR A 208 -3.84 14.64 -11.13
N ILE A 209 -5.07 15.14 -11.30
CA ILE A 209 -5.88 15.01 -12.52
C ILE A 209 -6.37 16.40 -12.91
N ILE A 210 -5.90 16.94 -14.03
CA ILE A 210 -6.28 18.28 -14.54
C ILE A 210 -6.32 19.32 -13.40
N GLY A 211 -5.21 19.42 -12.65
CA GLY A 211 -5.06 20.37 -11.55
C GLY A 211 -5.70 19.95 -10.22
N LEU A 212 -6.61 18.97 -10.16
CA LEU A 212 -7.12 18.49 -8.89
C LEU A 212 -6.15 17.49 -8.26
N LYS A 213 -5.55 17.84 -7.12
CA LYS A 213 -4.71 16.93 -6.31
C LYS A 213 -5.53 16.28 -5.20
N LYS A 214 -5.43 14.95 -5.08
CA LYS A 214 -5.96 14.18 -3.94
C LYS A 214 -4.84 13.38 -3.30
N GLU A 215 -4.88 13.27 -1.99
CA GLU A 215 -3.86 12.59 -1.20
C GLU A 215 -4.49 11.54 -0.27
N PHE A 216 -3.81 10.41 -0.11
CA PHE A 216 -4.19 9.36 0.81
C PHE A 216 -2.98 8.65 1.38
N THR A 217 -3.19 7.99 2.51
CA THR A 217 -2.17 7.23 3.22
C THR A 217 -2.46 5.74 3.11
N LEU A 218 -1.43 4.98 2.81
CA LEU A 218 -1.38 3.53 2.89
C LEU A 218 -0.60 3.19 4.15
N GLU A 219 -1.17 2.43 5.07
CA GLU A 219 -0.53 2.02 6.32
C GLU A 219 -0.73 0.52 6.53
N GLN A 220 0.32 -0.17 6.98
CA GLN A 220 0.24 -1.59 7.31
C GLN A 220 -0.68 -1.84 8.50
N ASP A 221 -1.58 -2.81 8.35
CA ASP A 221 -2.29 -3.35 9.51
C ASP A 221 -1.43 -4.35 10.29
N GLN A 222 -1.95 -4.83 11.41
CA GLN A 222 -1.23 -5.77 12.27
C GLN A 222 -0.80 -7.07 11.57
N VAL A 223 -1.59 -7.55 10.59
CA VAL A 223 -1.27 -8.76 9.82
C VAL A 223 -0.10 -8.48 8.90
N ASP A 224 -0.11 -7.34 8.22
CA ASP A 224 1.00 -6.95 7.34
C ASP A 224 2.28 -6.64 8.11
N ILE A 225 2.19 -6.01 9.29
CA ILE A 225 3.36 -5.79 10.14
C ILE A 225 4.00 -7.14 10.50
N LEU A 226 3.17 -8.14 10.83
CA LEU A 226 3.66 -9.48 11.15
C LEU A 226 4.30 -10.14 9.92
N ARG A 227 3.68 -10.08 8.75
CA ARG A 227 4.24 -10.60 7.49
C ARG A 227 5.55 -9.91 7.13
N GLN A 228 5.60 -8.59 7.24
CA GLN A 228 6.79 -7.78 6.98
C GLN A 228 7.95 -8.17 7.89
N GLU A 229 7.68 -8.60 9.12
CA GLU A 229 8.72 -9.08 10.03
C GLU A 229 9.47 -10.30 9.48
N TYR A 230 8.83 -11.16 8.68
CA TYR A 230 9.52 -12.28 8.00
C TYR A 230 10.47 -11.77 6.92
N VAL A 231 10.14 -10.68 6.24
CA VAL A 231 11.03 -10.01 5.30
C VAL A 231 12.21 -9.38 6.05
N ASP A 232 11.93 -8.62 7.10
CA ASP A 232 12.94 -7.87 7.87
C ASP A 232 14.01 -8.79 8.48
N PHE A 233 13.61 -9.98 8.92
CA PHE A 233 14.51 -10.96 9.54
C PHE A 233 15.10 -11.95 8.52
N GLY A 234 14.86 -11.77 7.22
CA GLY A 234 15.42 -12.61 6.16
C GLY A 234 14.96 -14.06 6.22
N ILE A 235 13.73 -14.31 6.69
CA ILE A 235 13.16 -15.65 6.76
C ILE A 235 12.83 -16.12 5.34
N THR A 236 13.23 -17.34 4.96
CA THR A 236 12.96 -17.84 3.59
C THR A 236 11.47 -18.02 3.32
N PHE A 237 10.72 -18.46 4.34
CA PHE A 237 9.27 -18.52 4.28
C PHE A 237 8.69 -17.11 4.47
N GLN A 238 8.04 -16.59 3.43
CA GLN A 238 7.37 -15.30 3.42
C GLN A 238 5.85 -15.51 3.41
N PRO A 239 5.16 -15.36 4.55
CA PRO A 239 3.76 -15.74 4.65
C PRO A 239 2.86 -14.82 3.82
N GLN A 240 1.90 -15.43 3.14
CA GLN A 240 0.76 -14.71 2.57
C GLN A 240 -0.24 -14.37 3.67
N ARG A 241 -1.19 -13.47 3.40
CA ARG A 241 -2.26 -13.19 4.38
C ARG A 241 -3.08 -14.42 4.75
N SER A 242 -3.29 -15.34 3.80
CA SER A 242 -3.97 -16.60 4.05
C SER A 242 -3.24 -17.52 5.05
N ASN A 243 -1.94 -17.30 5.28
CA ASN A 243 -1.15 -18.02 6.27
C ASN A 243 -1.26 -17.42 7.68
N VAL A 244 -1.99 -16.32 7.87
CA VAL A 244 -2.06 -15.59 9.14
C VAL A 244 -3.41 -15.80 9.81
N TYR A 245 -3.39 -16.36 11.02
CA TYR A 245 -4.57 -16.75 11.77
C TYR A 245 -4.64 -15.97 13.07
N ARG A 246 -5.83 -15.50 13.45
CA ARG A 246 -6.02 -14.83 14.72
C ARG A 246 -5.97 -15.85 15.85
N ASP A 247 -5.05 -15.66 16.79
CA ASP A 247 -4.92 -16.50 17.97
C ASP A 247 -4.27 -15.65 19.07
N ASN A 248 -5.01 -15.38 20.13
CA ASN A 248 -4.53 -14.69 21.33
C ASN A 248 -4.47 -15.64 22.54
N GLY A 249 -4.52 -16.94 22.26
CA GLY A 249 -4.56 -18.02 23.24
C GLY A 249 -3.18 -18.61 23.54
N ALA A 250 -3.18 -19.83 24.07
CA ALA A 250 -1.99 -20.50 24.59
C ALA A 250 -0.93 -20.83 23.51
N TRP A 251 -1.32 -20.86 22.23
CA TRP A 251 -0.44 -21.21 21.12
C TRP A 251 0.38 -20.04 20.60
N ASN A 252 0.03 -18.82 21.00
CA ASN A 252 0.72 -17.62 20.58
C ASN A 252 1.62 -17.08 21.69
N VAL A 253 2.89 -17.47 21.65
CA VAL A 253 3.92 -16.85 22.49
C VAL A 253 4.59 -15.67 21.79
N GLY A 254 4.03 -15.20 20.68
CA GLY A 254 4.44 -14.01 19.95
C GLY A 254 4.15 -12.70 20.68
N ASN A 255 4.33 -11.58 19.98
CA ASN A 255 3.93 -10.24 20.44
C ASN A 255 2.77 -9.66 19.61
N TYR A 256 2.11 -10.46 18.78
CA TYR A 256 0.94 -10.11 17.97
C TYR A 256 -0.30 -10.88 18.46
N ASP A 257 -1.49 -10.51 18.01
CA ASP A 257 -2.76 -11.24 18.23
C ASP A 257 -3.01 -12.30 17.15
N TYR A 258 -1.96 -12.58 16.37
CA TYR A 258 -1.96 -13.43 15.20
C TYR A 258 -0.75 -14.35 15.23
N ILE A 259 -0.95 -15.54 14.69
CA ILE A 259 0.09 -16.52 14.41
C ILE A 259 0.23 -16.68 12.90
N VAL A 260 1.38 -17.20 12.48
CA VAL A 260 1.61 -17.61 11.10
C VAL A 260 1.75 -19.12 11.08
N THR A 261 1.09 -19.77 10.11
CA THR A 261 1.38 -21.16 9.80
C THR A 261 1.67 -21.40 8.32
N GLU A 262 2.67 -22.24 8.04
CA GLU A 262 2.97 -22.75 6.71
C GLU A 262 1.98 -23.85 6.28
N SER A 263 1.25 -24.46 7.22
CA SER A 263 0.15 -25.39 6.92
C SER A 263 -1.13 -24.69 6.51
N ASP A 264 -2.01 -25.42 5.82
CA ASP A 264 -3.33 -24.93 5.39
C ASP A 264 -4.29 -24.64 6.56
N ASP A 265 -3.96 -25.13 7.76
CA ASP A 265 -4.74 -24.93 8.99
C ASP A 265 -3.85 -24.82 10.24
N ASN A 266 -4.39 -24.29 11.34
CA ASN A 266 -3.75 -24.24 12.64
C ASN A 266 -3.88 -25.58 13.39
N HIS A 267 -2.85 -26.43 13.30
CA HIS A 267 -2.85 -27.79 13.88
C HIS A 267 -2.49 -27.87 15.38
N PHE A 268 -2.18 -26.75 16.04
CA PHE A 268 -1.67 -26.78 17.43
C PHE A 268 -2.58 -27.56 18.39
N GLN A 269 -3.89 -27.27 18.35
CA GLN A 269 -4.85 -27.92 19.25
C GLN A 269 -5.01 -29.42 18.93
N THR A 270 -5.18 -29.77 17.64
CA THR A 270 -5.35 -31.16 17.20
C THR A 270 -4.17 -32.02 17.61
N ILE A 271 -2.94 -31.54 17.42
CA ILE A 271 -1.73 -32.27 17.81
C ILE A 271 -1.64 -32.39 19.33
N TYR A 272 -1.90 -31.31 20.06
CA TYR A 272 -1.85 -31.33 21.52
C TYR A 272 -2.85 -32.33 22.12
N ASP A 273 -4.09 -32.35 21.62
CA ASP A 273 -5.15 -33.26 22.10
C ASP A 273 -4.78 -34.73 21.83
N ALA A 274 -4.20 -35.03 20.67
CA ALA A 274 -3.71 -36.36 20.34
C ALA A 274 -2.57 -36.81 21.26
N ILE A 275 -1.61 -35.92 21.56
CA ILE A 275 -0.52 -36.20 22.51
C ILE A 275 -1.08 -36.49 23.90
N VAL A 276 -2.03 -35.67 24.38
CA VAL A 276 -2.68 -35.87 25.68
C VAL A 276 -3.38 -37.22 25.72
N SER A 277 -4.14 -37.58 24.67
CA SER A 277 -4.81 -38.88 24.60
C SER A 277 -3.81 -40.05 24.66
N ASN A 278 -2.70 -39.97 23.91
CA ASN A 278 -1.65 -40.97 23.93
C ASN A 278 -0.93 -41.05 25.30
N TRP A 279 -0.75 -39.92 25.96
CA TRP A 279 -0.18 -39.83 27.31
C TRP A 279 -1.08 -40.48 28.37
N GLU A 280 -2.39 -40.21 28.32
CA GLU A 280 -3.38 -40.81 29.21
C GLU A 280 -3.51 -42.33 28.98
N ALA A 281 -3.41 -42.79 27.73
CA ALA A 281 -3.41 -44.21 27.40
C ALA A 281 -2.22 -44.98 28.01
N LYS A 282 -1.12 -44.29 28.33
CA LYS A 282 0.03 -44.84 29.06
C LYS A 282 -0.14 -44.82 30.58
N GLY A 283 -1.31 -44.38 31.07
CA GLY A 283 -1.70 -44.40 32.49
C GLY A 283 -1.31 -43.15 33.27
N TYR A 284 -0.88 -42.08 32.60
CA TYR A 284 -0.56 -40.81 33.24
C TYR A 284 -1.82 -39.93 33.33
N THR A 285 -2.15 -39.47 34.54
CA THR A 285 -3.31 -38.59 34.79
C THR A 285 -2.91 -37.15 35.09
N ASP A 286 -1.62 -36.88 35.15
CA ASP A 286 -1.10 -35.53 35.29
C ASP A 286 -0.99 -34.85 33.91
N GLY A 287 -1.12 -33.52 33.92
CA GLY A 287 -1.17 -32.74 32.69
C GLY A 287 0.16 -32.64 31.96
N ILE A 288 0.08 -32.19 30.71
CA ILE A 288 1.24 -31.77 29.92
C ILE A 288 1.28 -30.25 29.96
N THR A 289 2.46 -29.67 30.11
CA THR A 289 2.64 -28.22 30.00
C THR A 289 3.23 -27.86 28.65
N VAL A 290 2.60 -26.90 27.98
CA VAL A 290 3.11 -26.25 26.78
C VAL A 290 4.02 -25.11 27.22
N SER A 291 5.32 -25.28 26.99
CA SER A 291 6.33 -24.25 27.29
C SER A 291 6.50 -23.25 26.15
N SER A 292 6.23 -23.69 24.91
CA SER A 292 6.32 -22.84 23.73
C SER A 292 5.55 -23.41 22.54
N ALA A 293 5.14 -22.52 21.63
CA ALA A 293 4.41 -22.83 20.41
C ALA A 293 4.84 -21.84 19.32
N TYR A 294 3.93 -21.14 18.66
CA TYR A 294 4.29 -20.14 17.65
C TYR A 294 5.07 -18.95 18.22
N ARG A 295 6.19 -18.59 17.58
CA ARG A 295 6.98 -17.38 17.85
C ARG A 295 7.17 -16.63 16.54
N ASN A 296 6.90 -15.33 16.51
CA ASN A 296 7.26 -14.51 15.36
C ASN A 296 8.79 -14.24 15.30
N PRO A 297 9.36 -13.86 14.13
CA PRO A 297 10.81 -13.69 13.95
C PRO A 297 11.49 -12.82 15.01
N ARG A 298 10.85 -11.74 15.44
CA ARG A 298 11.31 -10.84 16.50
C ARG A 298 11.47 -11.54 17.85
N ARG A 299 10.60 -12.50 18.17
CA ARG A 299 10.62 -13.31 19.39
C ARG A 299 11.61 -14.46 19.33
N ASN A 300 12.17 -14.76 18.16
CA ASN A 300 13.12 -15.83 17.95
C ASN A 300 14.27 -15.38 17.01
N PRO A 301 14.99 -14.29 17.35
CA PRO A 301 16.00 -13.72 16.48
C PRO A 301 17.18 -14.69 16.31
N GLY A 302 17.65 -14.83 15.07
CA GLY A 302 18.86 -15.62 14.76
C GLY A 302 18.65 -17.11 14.49
N VAL A 303 17.42 -17.64 14.58
CA VAL A 303 17.10 -19.03 14.19
C VAL A 303 16.13 -19.04 13.00
N ILE A 304 16.66 -18.64 11.84
CA ILE A 304 15.93 -18.40 10.59
C ILE A 304 15.12 -19.62 10.12
N ASN A 305 15.58 -20.83 10.47
CA ASN A 305 14.96 -22.10 10.07
C ASN A 305 14.13 -22.77 11.19
N SER A 306 13.80 -22.05 12.27
CA SER A 306 13.00 -22.62 13.36
C SER A 306 11.57 -22.88 12.90
N ARG A 307 11.06 -24.10 13.16
CA ARG A 307 9.65 -24.45 12.90
C ARG A 307 8.66 -23.69 13.77
N HIS A 308 9.08 -23.15 14.93
CA HIS A 308 8.24 -22.24 15.73
C HIS A 308 7.89 -20.95 14.97
N LEU A 309 8.76 -20.50 14.06
CA LEU A 309 8.50 -19.34 13.19
C LEU A 309 7.42 -19.63 12.16
N ARG A 310 7.05 -20.89 11.96
CA ARG A 310 6.15 -21.30 10.87
C ARG A 310 4.88 -21.93 11.38
N GLY A 311 4.62 -21.84 12.68
CA GLY A 311 3.46 -22.47 13.31
C GLY A 311 3.51 -24.00 13.26
N LEU A 312 4.71 -24.58 13.16
CA LEU A 312 4.93 -26.02 12.91
C LEU A 312 5.64 -26.73 14.09
N ALA A 313 5.67 -26.12 15.28
CA ALA A 313 6.37 -26.71 16.42
C ALA A 313 5.82 -26.32 17.79
N LEU A 314 5.87 -27.29 18.71
CA LEU A 314 5.41 -27.22 20.08
C LEU A 314 6.48 -27.78 21.03
N ASP A 315 6.79 -27.04 22.09
CA ASP A 315 7.70 -27.48 23.15
C ASP A 315 6.91 -27.85 24.39
N ILE A 316 6.93 -29.12 24.79
CA ILE A 316 6.12 -29.64 25.92
C ILE A 316 6.97 -30.32 26.99
N TYR A 317 6.44 -30.39 28.21
CA TYR A 317 7.03 -31.20 29.28
C TYR A 317 5.94 -31.80 30.20
N PRO A 318 6.19 -32.97 30.80
CA PRO A 318 5.21 -33.60 31.68
C PRO A 318 5.13 -32.84 33.01
N GLN A 319 3.94 -32.74 33.60
CA GLN A 319 3.81 -32.23 34.97
C GLN A 319 4.25 -33.29 35.99
N GLY A 320 4.41 -32.88 37.26
CA GLY A 320 4.74 -33.79 38.35
C GLY A 320 6.20 -34.27 38.37
N VAL A 321 6.42 -35.50 38.84
CA VAL A 321 7.77 -36.07 39.02
C VAL A 321 8.35 -36.43 37.66
N ILE A 322 9.45 -35.79 37.28
CA ILE A 322 10.12 -36.03 36.00
C ILE A 322 11.11 -37.19 36.13
N THR A 323 10.87 -38.26 35.37
CA THR A 323 11.78 -39.42 35.27
C THR A 323 12.17 -39.64 33.81
N LEU A 324 13.26 -40.38 33.56
CA LEU A 324 13.67 -40.74 32.18
C LEU A 324 12.54 -41.46 31.44
N GLN A 325 11.86 -42.41 32.07
CA GLN A 325 10.76 -43.14 31.44
C GLN A 325 9.64 -42.21 31.01
N ARG A 326 9.29 -41.20 31.82
CA ARG A 326 8.24 -40.23 31.50
C ARG A 326 8.62 -39.35 30.31
N TRP A 327 9.88 -38.94 30.19
CA TRP A 327 10.35 -38.25 28.99
C TRP A 327 10.22 -39.12 27.73
N LEU A 328 10.63 -40.38 27.82
CA LEU A 328 10.54 -41.33 26.70
C LEU A 328 9.08 -41.60 26.31
N ASP A 329 8.19 -41.77 27.29
CA ASP A 329 6.77 -41.99 27.05
C ASP A 329 6.11 -40.77 26.43
N LEU A 330 6.43 -39.54 26.89
CA LEU A 330 5.90 -38.32 26.31
C LEU A 330 6.39 -38.10 24.87
N ARG A 331 7.68 -38.35 24.62
CA ARG A 331 8.21 -38.36 23.25
C ARG A 331 7.49 -39.38 22.38
N THR A 332 7.25 -40.58 22.91
CA THR A 332 6.53 -41.63 22.19
C THR A 332 5.10 -41.22 21.91
N SER A 333 4.39 -40.59 22.86
CA SER A 333 3.05 -40.04 22.65
C SER A 333 3.00 -39.01 21.52
N GLY A 334 4.05 -38.21 21.36
CA GLY A 334 4.21 -37.28 20.23
C GLY A 334 4.43 -38.00 18.89
N ASN A 335 5.25 -39.04 18.86
CA ASN A 335 5.50 -39.84 17.64
C ASN A 335 4.30 -40.73 17.24
N GLU A 336 3.37 -40.97 18.16
CA GLU A 336 2.15 -41.75 17.93
C GLU A 336 0.98 -40.89 17.40
N VAL A 337 1.17 -39.58 17.21
CA VAL A 337 0.16 -38.70 16.59
C VAL A 337 0.00 -39.07 15.12
N THR A 338 -1.24 -39.32 14.69
CA THR A 338 -1.55 -39.76 13.31
C THR A 338 -2.54 -38.84 12.58
N GLU A 339 -3.12 -37.90 13.31
CA GLU A 339 -4.10 -36.92 12.86
C GLU A 339 -3.48 -35.90 11.89
N VAL A 340 -2.17 -35.68 12.02
CA VAL A 340 -1.38 -34.80 11.16
C VAL A 340 -0.19 -35.58 10.60
N ASN A 341 -0.01 -35.54 9.28
CA ASN A 341 1.08 -36.25 8.64
C ASN A 341 2.44 -35.64 9.01
N GLY A 342 3.43 -36.50 9.28
CA GLY A 342 4.82 -36.07 9.47
C GLY A 342 5.14 -35.56 10.88
N VAL A 343 4.24 -35.72 11.84
CA VAL A 343 4.51 -35.37 13.24
C VAL A 343 5.67 -36.21 13.77
N ASN A 344 6.67 -35.55 14.35
CA ASN A 344 7.80 -36.17 15.02
C ASN A 344 8.10 -35.43 16.33
N ALA A 345 8.52 -36.19 17.34
CA ALA A 345 8.85 -35.70 18.66
C ALA A 345 10.27 -36.11 19.05
N HIS A 346 11.02 -35.12 19.55
CA HIS A 346 12.42 -35.23 19.92
C HIS A 346 12.64 -34.76 21.35
N CYS A 347 13.57 -35.37 22.06
CA CYS A 347 14.07 -34.83 23.31
C CYS A 347 15.03 -33.68 22.99
N ASP A 348 14.75 -32.46 23.46
CA ASP A 348 15.56 -31.28 23.14
C ASP A 348 16.21 -30.65 24.38
N ARG A 349 17.48 -30.28 24.22
CA ARG A 349 18.23 -29.46 25.17
C ARG A 349 18.72 -28.18 24.49
N SER A 350 17.94 -27.11 24.63
CA SER A 350 18.29 -25.76 24.20
C SER A 350 18.56 -25.65 22.68
N GLY A 351 17.71 -26.28 21.87
CA GLY A 351 17.79 -26.31 20.41
C GLY A 351 18.69 -27.43 19.86
N THR A 352 19.05 -28.41 20.68
CA THR A 352 19.84 -29.58 20.29
C THR A 352 19.11 -30.85 20.66
N PHE A 353 18.85 -31.71 19.68
CA PHE A 353 18.22 -33.01 19.91
C PHE A 353 19.17 -33.96 20.65
N VAL A 354 18.67 -34.57 21.72
CA VAL A 354 19.37 -35.47 22.64
C VAL A 354 18.59 -36.77 22.82
N ASP A 355 18.11 -37.34 21.71
CA ASP A 355 17.19 -38.48 21.71
C ASP A 355 17.72 -39.75 22.39
N ASP A 356 19.03 -39.97 22.37
CA ASP A 356 19.69 -41.09 23.06
C ASP A 356 19.82 -40.85 24.57
N ASN A 357 19.57 -39.63 25.04
CA ASN A 357 19.69 -39.26 26.45
C ASN A 357 18.66 -38.20 26.88
N CYS A 358 17.38 -38.55 26.74
CA CYS A 358 16.25 -37.70 27.13
C CYS A 358 16.28 -37.21 28.60
N SER A 359 17.06 -37.85 29.49
CA SER A 359 17.25 -37.36 30.86
C SER A 359 17.91 -35.98 30.94
N LEU A 360 18.61 -35.56 29.88
CA LEU A 360 19.26 -34.25 29.77
C LEU A 360 18.38 -33.21 29.06
N ALA A 361 17.20 -33.59 28.58
CA ALA A 361 16.30 -32.70 27.86
C ALA A 361 15.63 -31.70 28.82
N ASN A 362 15.34 -30.51 28.31
CA ASN A 362 14.56 -29.50 29.02
C ASN A 362 13.07 -29.55 28.61
N HIS A 363 12.77 -30.10 27.44
CA HIS A 363 11.42 -30.30 26.89
C HIS A 363 11.45 -31.41 25.82
N ILE A 364 10.26 -31.86 25.41
CA ILE A 364 10.04 -32.58 24.16
C ILE A 364 9.66 -31.55 23.11
N HIS A 365 10.43 -31.50 22.03
CA HIS A 365 10.12 -30.72 20.84
C HIS A 365 9.30 -31.56 19.88
N VAL A 366 8.06 -31.16 19.62
CA VAL A 366 7.16 -31.78 18.65
C VAL A 366 7.06 -30.89 17.43
N GLN A 367 7.21 -31.45 16.24
CA GLN A 367 7.18 -30.73 14.97
C GLN A 367 6.42 -31.52 13.90
N TRP A 368 5.82 -30.83 12.94
CA TRP A 368 5.13 -31.41 11.78
C TRP A 368 5.51 -30.70 10.49
#